data_AF-A0A1U9UVC2-F1
#
_entry.id   AF-A0A1U9UVC2-F1
#
_cell.length_a   1.000
_cell.length_b   1.000
_cell.length_c   1.000
_cell.angle_alpha   90.00
_cell.angle_beta   90.00
_cell.angle_gamma   90.00
#
_symmetry.space_group_name_H-M   'P 1'
#
loop_
_entity.id
_entity.type
_entity.pdbx_description
1 polymer ?
#
loop_
_entity_poly.entity_id
_entity_poly.type
_entity_poly.pdbx_seq_one_letter_code
_entity_poly.pdbx_strand_id
1 'polypeptide(L)'
;MRKLLYAISFSIAAALAGCGGDGGNDASSASSIASPPPTSSPTFEVAAYVAPQSDLLEPTGFSGLAPSFPQFKEQTIRQVVRLSAGGKSLKIKFSNLFGTEPLTLDKIHVASNLGNGNIGPTTDKALTFSGSPSVTIAPGAEVYSDVLAYPTSAFTDLSVSIYMKSATIRTARRFSSTTTYLSAGDVTSSAGMPSASKLSSIYYMSQIVVLRESKMNVVVAMGDSITEGAGSSTTDAYNTWPDQLARIANSRFEVSVVNTGLGGNRWVKDGFGQCGLCRLDRDVLSVPGVTHVIMSLGVNDIGLGYYYSNTFKDPSQLVSAKQITDNIQAAVDKAKAKGLKVYLGTITPFKGTYYYTSGQPSDIPYGATTPYNGEQVRQDVNAFIRANKTIDGYIDFDKTMQDPSDPQKALTTWTSDGTLHPNDVGYAHMAQTVDVETLR
;
A
#
# COMPACT_ATOMS: atom_id res chain seq x y z
N MET A 1 -36.80 29.02 -18.51
CA MET A 1 -37.93 29.18 -19.45
C MET A 1 -37.48 28.87 -20.87
N ARG A 2 -37.85 27.68 -21.37
CA ARG A 2 -38.20 27.32 -22.77
C ARG A 2 -38.03 25.79 -22.88
N LYS A 3 -39.17 25.14 -23.04
CA LYS A 3 -39.38 23.69 -23.14
C LYS A 3 -39.00 23.22 -24.56
N LEU A 4 -38.41 22.04 -24.68
CA LEU A 4 -38.46 21.26 -25.92
C LEU A 4 -39.09 19.90 -25.61
N LEU A 5 -40.22 19.64 -26.25
CA LEU A 5 -40.95 18.37 -26.26
C LEU A 5 -40.26 17.39 -27.21
N TYR A 6 -40.24 16.10 -26.86
CA TYR A 6 -40.42 15.03 -27.85
C TYR A 6 -41.34 13.96 -27.25
N ALA A 7 -42.42 13.67 -27.98
CA ALA A 7 -43.44 12.68 -27.67
C ALA A 7 -43.29 11.47 -28.60
N ILE A 8 -43.25 10.29 -27.99
CA ILE A 8 -44.01 9.05 -28.24
C ILE A 8 -44.37 8.67 -29.70
N SER A 9 -44.00 7.44 -30.09
CA SER A 9 -44.96 6.50 -30.72
C SER A 9 -44.51 5.04 -30.62
N PHE A 10 -45.31 4.25 -29.90
CA PHE A 10 -45.40 2.79 -29.92
C PHE A 10 -46.22 2.34 -31.14
N SER A 11 -45.94 1.17 -31.70
CA SER A 11 -46.92 0.44 -32.54
C SER A 11 -46.78 -1.06 -32.32
N ILE A 12 -47.85 -1.61 -31.74
CA ILE A 12 -48.14 -3.04 -31.59
C ILE A 12 -48.96 -3.44 -32.81
N ALA A 13 -48.63 -4.58 -33.43
CA ALA A 13 -49.53 -5.26 -34.36
C ALA A 13 -49.54 -6.75 -34.02
N ALA A 14 -50.74 -7.29 -33.90
CA ALA A 14 -51.06 -8.68 -33.57
C ALA A 14 -51.92 -9.31 -34.67
N ALA A 15 -51.96 -10.65 -34.63
CA ALA A 15 -52.84 -11.59 -35.35
C ALA A 15 -52.36 -11.97 -36.78
N LEU A 16 -52.45 -13.21 -37.27
CA LEU A 16 -53.44 -14.28 -37.11
C LEU A 16 -52.82 -15.67 -37.31
N ALA A 17 -53.51 -16.69 -36.78
CA ALA A 17 -53.28 -18.11 -36.97
C ALA A 17 -53.71 -18.60 -38.38
N GLY A 18 -53.04 -19.64 -38.86
CA GLY A 18 -53.46 -20.45 -40.02
C GLY A 18 -52.92 -21.87 -39.91
N CYS A 19 -53.83 -22.85 -39.86
CA CYS A 19 -53.54 -24.29 -39.98
C CYS A 19 -53.50 -24.70 -41.46
N GLY A 20 -52.65 -25.67 -41.81
CA GLY A 20 -52.71 -26.43 -43.06
C GLY A 20 -51.41 -27.20 -43.33
N GLY A 21 -51.50 -28.54 -43.42
CA GLY A 21 -50.40 -29.47 -43.78
C GLY A 21 -49.89 -29.28 -45.22
N ASP A 22 -48.94 -30.04 -45.76
CA ASP A 22 -48.53 -31.43 -45.53
C ASP A 22 -47.18 -31.64 -46.28
N GLY A 23 -46.41 -32.68 -45.91
CA GLY A 23 -45.49 -33.37 -46.84
C GLY A 23 -43.98 -33.13 -46.74
N GLY A 24 -43.26 -34.17 -46.27
CA GLY A 24 -42.09 -34.70 -46.98
C GLY A 24 -40.68 -34.42 -46.41
N ASN A 25 -40.15 -35.43 -45.71
CA ASN A 25 -38.74 -35.85 -45.56
C ASN A 25 -37.61 -34.80 -45.69
N ASP A 26 -36.82 -34.63 -44.62
CA ASP A 26 -35.43 -35.12 -44.61
C ASP A 26 -34.71 -34.87 -43.28
N ALA A 27 -33.82 -35.81 -42.97
CA ALA A 27 -32.63 -35.70 -42.12
C ALA A 27 -32.78 -35.40 -40.61
N SER A 28 -32.36 -36.42 -39.85
CA SER A 28 -31.86 -36.41 -38.48
C SER A 28 -31.34 -35.05 -37.95
N SER A 29 -31.98 -34.54 -36.90
CA SER A 29 -31.29 -33.71 -35.91
C SER A 29 -31.76 -34.10 -34.51
N ALA A 30 -30.92 -34.89 -33.82
CA ALA A 30 -31.04 -35.01 -32.38
C ALA A 30 -30.78 -33.60 -31.80
N SER A 31 -31.79 -32.96 -31.25
CA SER A 31 -31.62 -31.74 -30.46
C SER A 31 -30.77 -32.08 -29.24
N SER A 32 -29.47 -31.81 -29.32
CA SER A 32 -28.63 -31.71 -28.15
C SER A 32 -29.13 -30.52 -27.34
N ILE A 33 -29.71 -30.82 -26.18
CA ILE A 33 -29.90 -29.81 -25.14
C ILE A 33 -28.49 -29.36 -24.77
N ALA A 34 -28.08 -28.19 -25.28
CA ALA A 34 -26.81 -27.60 -24.91
C ALA A 34 -26.83 -27.38 -23.39
N SER A 35 -25.91 -28.04 -22.69
CA SER A 35 -25.65 -27.74 -21.29
C SER A 35 -25.43 -26.23 -21.15
N PRO A 36 -25.99 -25.57 -20.12
CA PRO A 36 -25.67 -24.18 -19.87
C PRO A 36 -24.15 -24.02 -19.78
N PRO A 37 -23.56 -22.93 -20.30
CA PRO A 37 -22.13 -22.71 -20.17
C PRO A 37 -21.77 -22.82 -18.69
N PRO A 38 -20.62 -23.44 -18.34
CA PRO A 38 -20.20 -23.53 -16.96
C PRO A 38 -20.22 -22.11 -16.39
N THR A 39 -21.01 -21.91 -15.33
CA THR A 39 -21.00 -20.66 -14.58
C THR A 39 -19.56 -20.40 -14.19
N SER A 40 -18.93 -19.37 -14.75
CA SER A 40 -17.57 -19.00 -14.39
C SER A 40 -17.52 -18.82 -12.87
N SER A 41 -16.72 -19.64 -12.18
CA SER A 41 -16.52 -19.50 -10.75
C SER A 41 -16.23 -18.03 -10.42
N PRO A 42 -16.78 -17.48 -9.33
CA PRO A 42 -16.52 -16.09 -8.97
C PRO A 42 -15.01 -15.88 -8.81
N THR A 43 -14.47 -14.92 -9.56
CA THR A 43 -13.07 -14.55 -9.45
C THR A 43 -12.93 -13.43 -8.43
N PHE A 44 -12.26 -13.71 -7.32
CA PHE A 44 -11.97 -12.74 -6.28
C PHE A 44 -10.66 -12.01 -6.60
N GLU A 45 -10.70 -10.68 -6.57
CA GLU A 45 -9.52 -9.83 -6.64
C GLU A 45 -8.97 -9.60 -5.24
N VAL A 46 -7.74 -10.02 -5.02
CA VAL A 46 -7.05 -9.94 -3.73
C VAL A 46 -5.76 -9.17 -3.93
N ALA A 47 -5.61 -8.03 -3.26
CA ALA A 47 -4.34 -7.32 -3.24
C ALA A 47 -3.27 -8.20 -2.57
N ALA A 48 -2.26 -8.62 -3.32
CA ALA A 48 -1.16 -9.43 -2.81
C ALA A 48 0.07 -8.58 -2.47
N TYR A 49 0.15 -7.36 -3.00
CA TYR A 49 1.19 -6.39 -2.69
C TYR A 49 0.66 -4.99 -2.94
N VAL A 50 1.12 -4.03 -2.14
CA VAL A 50 0.85 -2.60 -2.31
C VAL A 50 2.12 -1.81 -2.04
N ALA A 51 2.26 -0.69 -2.74
CA ALA A 51 3.31 0.29 -2.54
C ALA A 51 2.66 1.68 -2.45
N PRO A 52 2.45 2.24 -1.24
CA PRO A 52 1.93 3.60 -1.08
C PRO A 52 2.90 4.59 -1.74
N GLN A 53 2.34 5.45 -2.58
CA GLN A 53 3.12 6.39 -3.38
C GLN A 53 3.25 7.75 -2.67
N SER A 54 4.39 8.39 -2.87
CA SER A 54 4.72 9.75 -2.45
C SER A 54 5.39 10.49 -3.60
N ASP A 55 5.39 11.83 -3.55
CA ASP A 55 6.14 12.67 -4.48
C ASP A 55 7.60 12.75 -4.00
N LEU A 56 8.51 12.07 -4.70
CA LEU A 56 9.93 12.06 -4.38
C LEU A 56 10.59 13.44 -4.38
N LEU A 57 9.98 14.43 -5.04
CA LEU A 57 10.46 15.81 -5.11
C LEU A 57 9.75 16.75 -4.12
N GLU A 58 8.82 16.25 -3.30
CA GLU A 58 8.19 17.09 -2.28
C GLU A 58 9.24 17.62 -1.28
N PRO A 59 9.07 18.86 -0.79
CA PRO A 59 9.97 19.43 0.20
C PRO A 59 9.73 18.75 1.56
N THR A 60 10.59 17.79 1.91
CA THR A 60 10.50 17.09 3.21
C THR A 60 11.15 17.87 4.36
N GLY A 61 11.94 18.90 4.06
CA GLY A 61 12.75 19.60 5.05
C GLY A 61 14.01 18.84 5.49
N PHE A 62 14.30 17.68 4.91
CA PHE A 62 15.52 16.92 5.16
C PHE A 62 16.39 16.88 3.90
N SER A 63 17.69 17.11 4.06
CA SER A 63 18.66 17.04 2.96
C SER A 63 18.91 15.60 2.53
N GLY A 64 19.28 15.40 1.25
CA GLY A 64 19.68 14.10 0.73
C GLY A 64 18.56 13.09 0.47
N LEU A 65 17.29 13.49 0.61
CA LEU A 65 16.13 12.61 0.36
C LEU A 65 15.53 12.73 -1.05
N ALA A 66 16.04 13.67 -1.84
CA ALA A 66 15.70 13.75 -3.26
C ALA A 66 16.43 12.64 -4.04
N PRO A 67 15.84 12.14 -5.14
CA PRO A 67 16.51 11.17 -6.01
C PRO A 67 17.89 11.67 -6.46
N SER A 68 18.89 10.78 -6.47
CA SER A 68 20.25 11.11 -6.91
C SER A 68 20.34 11.44 -8.41
N PHE A 69 19.30 11.10 -9.18
CA PHE A 69 19.14 11.46 -10.58
C PHE A 69 17.66 11.78 -10.86
N PRO A 70 17.36 12.75 -11.74
CA PRO A 70 16.00 13.25 -11.92
C PRO A 70 15.12 12.36 -12.83
N GLN A 71 15.71 11.40 -13.56
CA GLN A 71 14.99 10.60 -14.55
C GLN A 71 15.71 9.30 -14.89
N PHE A 72 14.94 8.29 -15.29
CA PHE A 72 15.45 7.13 -16.01
C PHE A 72 15.61 7.46 -17.49
N LYS A 73 16.71 7.01 -18.13
CA LYS A 73 16.97 7.21 -19.57
C LYS A 73 17.48 5.93 -20.20
N GLU A 74 16.71 5.37 -21.13
CA GLU A 74 17.02 4.11 -21.82
C GLU A 74 17.49 3.04 -20.84
N GLN A 75 16.69 2.81 -19.79
CA GLN A 75 17.07 2.01 -18.63
C GLN A 75 15.96 1.04 -18.26
N THR A 76 16.37 -0.08 -17.66
CA THR A 76 15.46 -1.02 -17.03
C THR A 76 15.63 -0.94 -15.51
N ILE A 77 14.51 -0.79 -14.80
CA ILE A 77 14.44 -1.11 -13.38
C ILE A 77 13.86 -2.50 -13.18
N ARG A 78 14.40 -3.28 -12.27
CA ARG A 78 13.86 -4.58 -11.84
C ARG A 78 13.56 -4.51 -10.35
N GLN A 79 12.28 -4.49 -10.02
CA GLN A 79 11.77 -4.26 -8.68
C GLN A 79 11.36 -5.59 -8.07
N VAL A 80 11.91 -5.91 -6.89
CA VAL A 80 11.60 -7.17 -6.20
C VAL A 80 10.53 -6.92 -5.14
N VAL A 81 9.52 -7.78 -5.12
CA VAL A 81 8.42 -7.75 -4.15
C VAL A 81 8.04 -9.16 -3.70
N ARG A 82 7.56 -9.29 -2.47
CA ARG A 82 6.97 -10.53 -1.95
C ARG A 82 5.46 -10.40 -1.93
N LEU A 83 4.79 -11.37 -2.52
CA LEU A 83 3.33 -11.45 -2.53
C LEU A 83 2.83 -12.02 -1.20
N SER A 84 1.87 -11.40 -0.54
CA SER A 84 1.24 -11.96 0.67
C SER A 84 0.11 -12.96 0.35
N ALA A 85 -0.27 -13.06 -0.93
CA ALA A 85 -1.28 -13.99 -1.42
C ALA A 85 -0.90 -14.59 -2.77
N GLY A 86 -1.37 -15.81 -3.03
CA GLY A 86 -1.25 -16.50 -4.32
C GLY A 86 -2.57 -16.54 -5.09
N GLY A 87 -2.49 -16.69 -6.41
CA GLY A 87 -3.64 -16.85 -7.30
C GLY A 87 -3.29 -17.52 -8.61
N LYS A 88 -4.27 -17.71 -9.49
CA LYS A 88 -4.08 -18.34 -10.82
C LYS A 88 -3.55 -17.35 -11.86
N SER A 89 -3.91 -16.09 -11.69
CA SER A 89 -3.56 -14.98 -12.55
C SER A 89 -3.26 -13.75 -11.70
N LEU A 90 -2.57 -12.78 -12.28
CA LEU A 90 -2.31 -11.49 -11.64
C LEU A 90 -2.53 -10.33 -12.62
N LYS A 91 -2.72 -9.13 -12.06
CA LYS A 91 -2.62 -7.86 -12.78
C LYS A 91 -1.89 -6.85 -11.89
N ILE A 92 -1.18 -5.90 -12.50
CA ILE A 92 -0.34 -4.93 -11.78
C ILE A 92 -0.87 -3.52 -12.05
N LYS A 93 -1.02 -2.71 -11.00
CA LYS A 93 -1.36 -1.28 -11.12
C LYS A 93 -0.09 -0.45 -11.17
N PHE A 94 -0.01 0.39 -12.19
CA PHE A 94 1.02 1.40 -12.35
C PHE A 94 0.44 2.81 -12.16
N SER A 95 1.27 3.75 -11.69
CA SER A 95 0.85 5.03 -11.14
C SER A 95 1.77 6.15 -11.60
N ASN A 96 1.17 7.21 -12.14
CA ASN A 96 1.80 8.50 -12.40
C ASN A 96 1.19 9.60 -11.52
N LEU A 97 0.75 9.24 -10.31
CA LEU A 97 -0.07 10.07 -9.44
C LEU A 97 0.52 11.45 -9.12
N PHE A 98 1.84 11.53 -8.93
CA PHE A 98 2.54 12.77 -8.63
C PHE A 98 3.32 13.31 -9.84
N GLY A 99 3.27 12.64 -10.98
CA GLY A 99 3.93 13.11 -12.20
C GLY A 99 3.23 14.33 -12.78
N THR A 100 4.01 15.20 -13.41
CA THR A 100 3.52 16.39 -14.12
C THR A 100 3.53 16.24 -15.63
N GLU A 101 4.14 15.16 -16.15
CA GLU A 101 4.23 14.84 -17.56
C GLU A 101 3.73 13.41 -17.81
N PRO A 102 3.30 13.05 -19.05
CA PRO A 102 2.95 11.68 -19.39
C PRO A 102 4.11 10.71 -19.11
N LEU A 103 3.79 9.59 -18.45
CA LEU A 103 4.74 8.51 -18.15
C LEU A 103 4.53 7.38 -19.14
N THR A 104 5.53 7.07 -19.97
CA THR A 104 5.50 5.90 -20.85
C THR A 104 6.30 4.76 -20.25
N LEU A 105 5.66 3.60 -20.10
CA LEU A 105 6.30 2.34 -19.76
C LEU A 105 6.45 1.57 -21.08
N ASP A 106 7.68 1.44 -21.58
CA ASP A 106 7.95 0.91 -22.92
C ASP A 106 7.80 -0.61 -22.99
N LYS A 107 8.30 -1.32 -21.98
CA LYS A 107 8.12 -2.78 -21.82
C LYS A 107 8.11 -3.17 -20.35
N ILE A 108 7.29 -4.17 -20.02
CA ILE A 108 7.18 -4.67 -18.66
C ILE A 108 7.16 -6.20 -18.68
N HIS A 109 7.99 -6.80 -17.85
CA HIS A 109 8.08 -8.25 -17.67
C HIS A 109 7.93 -8.61 -16.20
N VAL A 110 7.31 -9.77 -15.94
CA VAL A 110 7.25 -10.40 -14.63
C VAL A 110 7.91 -11.76 -14.68
N ALA A 111 8.64 -12.11 -13.62
CA ALA A 111 9.29 -13.39 -13.48
C ALA A 111 9.50 -13.74 -12.00
N SER A 112 9.69 -15.01 -11.70
CA SER A 112 10.09 -15.45 -10.36
C SER A 112 11.46 -14.87 -10.03
N ASN A 113 11.60 -14.26 -8.85
CA ASN A 113 12.87 -13.72 -8.39
C ASN A 113 13.78 -14.88 -7.92
N LEU A 114 15.01 -14.93 -8.42
CA LEU A 114 16.05 -15.86 -7.98
C LEU A 114 17.14 -15.18 -7.14
N GLY A 115 16.95 -13.91 -6.79
CA GLY A 115 17.87 -13.12 -5.98
C GLY A 115 19.04 -12.53 -6.77
N ASN A 116 19.68 -11.50 -6.21
CA ASN A 116 20.83 -10.81 -6.83
C ASN A 116 20.58 -10.32 -8.26
N GLY A 117 19.36 -9.85 -8.54
CA GLY A 117 18.95 -9.36 -9.85
C GLY A 117 18.68 -10.46 -10.87
N ASN A 118 18.69 -11.74 -10.46
CA ASN A 118 18.39 -12.87 -11.32
C ASN A 118 16.90 -13.22 -11.32
N ILE A 119 16.42 -13.69 -12.45
CA ILE A 119 15.04 -14.15 -12.64
C ILE A 119 15.01 -15.58 -13.17
N GLY A 120 13.91 -16.28 -12.94
CA GLY A 120 13.64 -17.58 -13.56
C GLY A 120 13.25 -17.41 -15.03
N PRO A 121 14.10 -17.76 -16.02
CA PRO A 121 13.83 -17.44 -17.43
C PRO A 121 12.59 -18.14 -18.00
N THR A 122 12.28 -19.34 -17.49
CA THR A 122 11.08 -20.10 -17.88
C THR A 122 9.79 -19.49 -17.36
N THR A 123 9.89 -18.63 -16.35
CA THR A 123 8.75 -17.91 -15.78
C THR A 123 8.62 -16.49 -16.31
N ASP A 124 9.57 -16.01 -17.13
CA ASP A 124 9.50 -14.67 -17.70
C ASP A 124 8.28 -14.51 -18.63
N LYS A 125 7.46 -13.50 -18.36
CA LYS A 125 6.27 -13.16 -19.13
C LYS A 125 6.15 -11.65 -19.29
N ALA A 126 5.89 -11.21 -20.51
CA ALA A 126 5.54 -9.82 -20.79
C ALA A 126 4.14 -9.50 -20.23
N LEU A 127 3.99 -8.30 -19.66
CA LEU A 127 2.69 -7.70 -19.38
C LEU A 127 2.22 -6.88 -20.59
N THR A 128 0.91 -6.78 -20.74
CA THR A 128 0.27 -5.98 -21.79
C THR A 128 -0.78 -5.04 -21.23
N PHE A 129 -1.22 -4.09 -22.07
CA PHE A 129 -2.25 -3.10 -21.80
C PHE A 129 -3.17 -3.03 -23.02
N SER A 130 -4.36 -3.62 -22.92
CA SER A 130 -5.23 -3.85 -24.07
C SER A 130 -4.49 -4.54 -25.24
N GLY A 131 -3.65 -5.52 -24.91
CA GLY A 131 -2.80 -6.26 -25.86
C GLY A 131 -1.51 -5.55 -26.31
N SER A 132 -1.31 -4.27 -25.96
CA SER A 132 -0.07 -3.54 -26.26
C SER A 132 1.02 -3.83 -25.23
N PRO A 133 2.29 -4.02 -25.60
CA PRO A 133 3.39 -4.19 -24.64
C PRO A 133 3.78 -2.89 -23.91
N SER A 134 3.25 -1.75 -24.35
CA SER A 134 3.55 -0.42 -23.82
C SER A 134 2.27 0.34 -23.46
N VAL A 135 2.38 1.23 -22.47
CA VAL A 135 1.31 2.14 -22.05
C VAL A 135 1.87 3.52 -21.74
N THR A 136 1.08 4.55 -22.02
CA THR A 136 1.31 5.93 -21.55
C THR A 136 0.26 6.31 -20.53
N ILE A 137 0.70 6.75 -19.35
CA ILE A 137 -0.12 7.11 -18.20
C ILE A 137 -0.10 8.63 -18.07
N ALA A 138 -1.27 9.27 -18.15
CA ALA A 138 -1.39 10.72 -17.99
C ALA A 138 -0.94 11.18 -16.58
N PRO A 139 -0.53 12.45 -16.42
CA PRO A 139 -0.29 13.06 -15.10
C PRO A 139 -1.47 12.80 -14.14
N GLY A 140 -1.18 12.38 -12.92
CA GLY A 140 -2.22 12.10 -11.90
C GLY A 140 -3.00 10.80 -12.11
N ALA A 141 -2.74 10.04 -13.17
CA ALA A 141 -3.50 8.84 -13.51
C ALA A 141 -2.82 7.53 -13.04
N GLU A 142 -3.61 6.46 -13.02
CA GLU A 142 -3.17 5.10 -12.75
C GLU A 142 -3.77 4.15 -13.81
N VAL A 143 -3.13 3.01 -14.05
CA VAL A 143 -3.60 2.00 -15.01
C VAL A 143 -3.27 0.59 -14.51
N TYR A 144 -4.19 -0.35 -14.70
CA TYR A 144 -3.89 -1.78 -14.53
C TYR A 144 -3.37 -2.36 -15.85
N SER A 145 -2.43 -3.30 -15.77
CA SER A 145 -2.14 -4.22 -16.87
C SER A 145 -3.36 -5.08 -17.19
N ASP A 146 -3.33 -5.71 -18.35
CA ASP A 146 -4.18 -6.87 -18.63
C ASP A 146 -3.92 -7.98 -17.60
N VAL A 147 -4.92 -8.85 -17.42
CA VAL A 147 -4.78 -10.03 -16.57
C VAL A 147 -3.83 -11.02 -17.23
N LEU A 148 -2.77 -11.39 -16.51
CA LEU A 148 -1.79 -12.38 -16.93
C LEU A 148 -2.02 -13.70 -16.19
N ALA A 149 -2.22 -14.79 -16.93
CA ALA A 149 -2.20 -16.14 -16.38
C ALA A 149 -0.79 -16.46 -15.86
N TYR A 150 -0.63 -16.41 -14.54
CA TYR A 150 0.65 -16.54 -13.85
C TYR A 150 0.38 -17.12 -12.45
N PRO A 151 0.39 -18.46 -12.31
CA PRO A 151 0.12 -19.08 -11.02
C PRO A 151 1.19 -18.71 -10.00
N THR A 152 0.77 -18.19 -8.84
CA THR A 152 1.65 -17.87 -7.71
C THR A 152 1.14 -18.50 -6.43
N SER A 153 2.03 -18.70 -5.47
CA SER A 153 1.69 -19.04 -4.09
C SER A 153 1.90 -17.83 -3.18
N ALA A 154 1.28 -17.83 -1.99
CA ALA A 154 1.64 -16.86 -0.96
C ALA A 154 3.15 -16.91 -0.70
N PHE A 155 3.73 -15.75 -0.44
CA PHE A 155 5.16 -15.52 -0.20
C PHE A 155 6.08 -15.80 -1.40
N THR A 156 5.53 -15.86 -2.61
CA THR A 156 6.33 -15.86 -3.84
C THR A 156 7.03 -14.50 -4.00
N ASP A 157 8.34 -14.53 -4.24
CA ASP A 157 9.10 -13.34 -4.61
C ASP A 157 9.01 -13.14 -6.13
N LEU A 158 8.51 -11.98 -6.55
CA LEU A 158 8.32 -11.60 -7.94
C LEU A 158 9.29 -10.48 -8.30
N SER A 159 9.93 -10.61 -9.47
CA SER A 159 10.66 -9.53 -10.13
C SER A 159 9.74 -8.88 -11.16
N VAL A 160 9.57 -7.56 -11.06
CA VAL A 160 8.86 -6.75 -12.06
C VAL A 160 9.89 -5.85 -12.76
N SER A 161 10.19 -6.16 -14.01
CA SER A 161 11.17 -5.41 -14.82
C SER A 161 10.44 -4.43 -15.72
N ILE A 162 10.83 -3.15 -15.68
CA ILE A 162 10.21 -2.06 -16.43
C ILE A 162 11.30 -1.34 -17.21
N TYR A 163 11.25 -1.41 -18.55
CA TYR A 163 12.08 -0.59 -19.42
C TYR A 163 11.39 0.72 -19.75
N MET A 164 12.14 1.82 -19.67
CA MET A 164 11.68 3.16 -20.02
C MET A 164 12.76 3.85 -20.86
N LYS A 165 12.37 4.41 -22.00
CA LYS A 165 13.23 5.30 -22.79
C LYS A 165 13.50 6.61 -22.07
N SER A 166 12.47 7.14 -21.41
CA SER A 166 12.57 8.34 -20.57
C SER A 166 11.44 8.35 -19.55
N ALA A 167 11.76 8.59 -18.28
CA ALA A 167 10.76 8.76 -17.23
C ALA A 167 11.28 9.65 -16.09
N THR A 168 10.62 10.78 -15.85
CA THR A 168 10.92 11.66 -14.71
C THR A 168 10.57 10.98 -13.40
N ILE A 169 11.56 10.87 -12.51
CA ILE A 169 11.41 10.19 -11.22
C ILE A 169 10.65 11.10 -10.27
N ARG A 170 9.41 10.72 -9.99
CA ARG A 170 8.54 11.47 -9.09
C ARG A 170 7.63 10.60 -8.25
N THR A 171 6.83 9.75 -8.89
CA THR A 171 5.90 8.84 -8.20
C THR A 171 6.63 7.57 -7.75
N ALA A 172 6.80 7.39 -6.44
CA ALA A 172 7.36 6.16 -5.87
C ALA A 172 6.92 5.91 -4.43
N ARG A 173 7.04 4.66 -3.97
CA ARG A 173 7.29 4.38 -2.55
C ARG A 173 8.73 4.80 -2.24
N ARG A 174 8.88 5.89 -1.47
CA ARG A 174 10.17 6.54 -1.23
C ARG A 174 11.20 5.60 -0.62
N PHE A 175 10.82 4.85 0.40
CA PHE A 175 11.69 3.91 1.09
C PHE A 175 11.19 2.48 0.91
N SER A 176 12.07 1.60 0.47
CA SER A 176 11.82 0.16 0.39
C SER A 176 12.90 -0.60 1.16
N SER A 177 12.47 -1.63 1.89
CA SER A 177 13.36 -2.66 2.44
C SER A 177 13.72 -3.72 1.42
N THR A 178 13.23 -3.61 0.17
CA THR A 178 13.59 -4.47 -0.95
C THR A 178 14.49 -3.76 -1.97
N THR A 179 15.36 -4.53 -2.61
CA THR A 179 16.28 -4.06 -3.65
C THR A 179 15.56 -3.86 -4.98
N THR A 180 15.70 -2.66 -5.54
CA THR A 180 15.44 -2.39 -6.96
C THR A 180 16.76 -2.35 -7.72
N TYR A 181 16.87 -3.11 -8.81
CA TYR A 181 18.06 -3.12 -9.67
C TYR A 181 17.87 -2.17 -10.85
N LEU A 182 18.89 -1.37 -11.17
CA LEU A 182 18.91 -0.45 -12.31
C LEU A 182 20.02 -0.86 -13.27
N SER A 183 19.66 -1.04 -14.54
CA SER A 183 20.61 -1.34 -15.62
C SER A 183 20.32 -0.52 -16.87
N ALA A 184 21.36 -0.26 -17.67
CA ALA A 184 21.23 0.43 -18.95
C ALA A 184 20.66 -0.49 -20.03
N GLY A 185 19.91 0.09 -20.96
CA GLY A 185 19.24 -0.62 -22.05
C GLY A 185 17.98 -1.35 -21.63
N ASP A 186 17.35 -1.97 -22.62
CA ASP A 186 16.26 -2.92 -22.41
C ASP A 186 16.83 -4.29 -22.05
N VAL A 187 16.80 -4.59 -20.76
CA VAL A 187 17.23 -5.88 -20.19
C VAL A 187 16.07 -6.51 -19.40
N THR A 188 14.83 -6.21 -19.80
CA THR A 188 13.61 -6.64 -19.11
C THR A 188 13.53 -8.16 -18.95
N SER A 189 13.80 -8.92 -20.03
CA SER A 189 13.82 -10.38 -20.06
C SER A 189 15.18 -11.02 -19.77
N SER A 190 16.22 -10.23 -19.44
CA SER A 190 17.56 -10.76 -19.18
C SER A 190 17.56 -11.62 -17.92
N ALA A 191 18.11 -12.84 -17.99
CA ALA A 191 18.14 -13.79 -16.88
C ALA A 191 18.83 -13.24 -15.61
N GLY A 192 19.77 -12.30 -15.76
CA GLY A 192 20.45 -11.63 -14.65
C GLY A 192 20.88 -10.21 -14.98
N MET A 193 21.18 -9.44 -13.93
CA MET A 193 21.71 -8.07 -14.01
C MET A 193 22.97 -7.90 -13.13
N PRO A 194 24.09 -8.57 -13.46
CA PRO A 194 25.26 -8.63 -12.57
C PRO A 194 25.91 -7.26 -12.31
N SER A 195 25.78 -6.32 -13.24
CA SER A 195 26.33 -4.96 -13.13
C SER A 195 25.29 -3.90 -12.74
N ALA A 196 24.11 -4.31 -12.26
CA ALA A 196 23.07 -3.35 -11.90
C ALA A 196 23.44 -2.52 -10.67
N SER A 197 23.11 -1.24 -10.72
CA SER A 197 23.07 -0.40 -9.52
C SER A 197 21.88 -0.83 -8.65
N LYS A 198 22.03 -0.70 -7.33
CA LYS A 198 20.96 -1.00 -6.37
C LYS A 198 20.32 0.30 -5.90
N LEU A 199 18.99 0.32 -5.89
CA LEU A 199 18.12 1.38 -5.41
C LEU A 199 17.22 0.84 -4.30
N SER A 200 16.71 1.72 -3.44
CA SER A 200 15.90 1.37 -2.27
C SER A 200 14.51 2.03 -2.31
N SER A 201 13.87 2.04 -3.47
CA SER A 201 12.52 2.57 -3.70
C SER A 201 11.75 1.66 -4.67
N ILE A 202 10.42 1.76 -4.66
CA ILE A 202 9.55 1.13 -5.65
C ILE A 202 8.91 2.24 -6.49
N TYR A 203 9.31 2.32 -7.75
CA TYR A 203 8.91 3.34 -8.72
C TYR A 203 7.70 2.90 -9.54
N TYR A 204 6.73 3.80 -9.66
CA TYR A 204 5.56 3.72 -10.54
C TYR A 204 4.64 2.49 -10.38
N MET A 205 5.01 1.47 -9.62
CA MET A 205 4.17 0.31 -9.32
C MET A 205 3.50 0.52 -7.97
N SER A 206 2.16 0.51 -7.92
CA SER A 206 1.40 0.77 -6.70
C SER A 206 0.69 -0.45 -6.13
N GLN A 207 0.31 -1.44 -6.96
CA GLN A 207 -0.37 -2.66 -6.48
C GLN A 207 -0.08 -3.88 -7.36
N ILE A 208 -0.06 -5.06 -6.75
CA ILE A 208 -0.21 -6.35 -7.45
C ILE A 208 -1.46 -7.03 -6.90
N VAL A 209 -2.38 -7.39 -7.79
CA VAL A 209 -3.63 -8.05 -7.47
C VAL A 209 -3.60 -9.44 -8.06
N VAL A 210 -3.87 -10.46 -7.24
CA VAL A 210 -4.03 -11.83 -7.69
C VAL A 210 -5.51 -12.17 -7.82
N LEU A 211 -5.83 -13.00 -8.81
CA LEU A 211 -7.17 -13.48 -9.09
C LEU A 211 -7.29 -14.92 -8.54
N ARG A 212 -8.27 -15.13 -7.66
CA ARG A 212 -8.50 -16.40 -6.95
C ARG A 212 -9.92 -16.92 -7.16
N GLU A 213 -10.10 -18.22 -7.01
CA GLU A 213 -11.41 -18.88 -7.01
C GLU A 213 -12.07 -18.87 -5.61
N SER A 214 -11.27 -18.66 -4.55
CA SER A 214 -11.74 -18.54 -3.17
C SER A 214 -11.53 -17.14 -2.62
N LYS A 215 -12.49 -16.71 -1.79
CA LYS A 215 -12.39 -15.44 -1.05
C LYS A 215 -11.21 -15.50 -0.09
N MET A 216 -10.51 -14.38 0.04
CA MET A 216 -9.44 -14.16 1.02
C MET A 216 -9.73 -12.87 1.76
N ASN A 217 -9.44 -12.82 3.06
CA ASN A 217 -9.47 -11.54 3.76
C ASN A 217 -8.17 -10.78 3.46
N VAL A 218 -8.31 -9.53 3.04
CA VAL A 218 -7.19 -8.59 2.89
C VAL A 218 -7.17 -7.63 4.06
N VAL A 219 -6.04 -7.61 4.77
CA VAL A 219 -5.72 -6.73 5.89
C VAL A 219 -4.73 -5.68 5.40
N VAL A 220 -5.11 -4.41 5.49
CA VAL A 220 -4.21 -3.30 5.17
C VAL A 220 -3.54 -2.81 6.46
N ALA A 221 -2.22 -2.88 6.52
CA ALA A 221 -1.41 -2.28 7.57
C ALA A 221 -1.01 -0.85 7.16
N MET A 222 -1.75 0.15 7.65
CA MET A 222 -1.51 1.55 7.36
C MET A 222 -0.74 2.21 8.49
N GLY A 223 0.36 2.88 8.16
CA GLY A 223 1.15 3.56 9.17
C GLY A 223 2.20 4.51 8.64
N ASP A 224 3.13 4.86 9.51
CA ASP A 224 4.31 5.68 9.22
C ASP A 224 5.57 4.81 8.99
N SER A 225 6.77 5.33 9.30
CA SER A 225 8.05 4.63 9.13
C SER A 225 8.14 3.32 9.92
N ILE A 226 7.47 3.22 11.07
CA ILE A 226 7.42 1.99 11.86
C ILE A 226 6.64 0.91 11.11
N THR A 227 5.55 1.27 10.44
CA THR A 227 4.82 0.32 9.60
C THR A 227 5.51 0.06 8.27
N GLU A 228 6.16 1.08 7.69
CA GLU A 228 6.92 0.96 6.46
C GLU A 228 8.09 -0.03 6.61
N GLY A 229 8.67 -0.13 7.81
CA GLY A 229 9.72 -1.08 8.15
C GLY A 229 11.08 -0.46 8.42
N ALA A 230 11.16 0.84 8.70
CA ALA A 230 12.43 1.49 9.05
C ALA A 230 13.09 0.78 10.24
N GLY A 231 14.39 0.49 10.15
CA GLY A 231 15.10 -0.28 11.17
C GLY A 231 15.10 -1.80 10.97
N SER A 232 14.33 -2.32 10.01
CA SER A 232 14.48 -3.71 9.55
C SER A 232 15.91 -3.93 9.05
N SER A 233 16.59 -4.92 9.64
CA SER A 233 18.05 -5.01 9.60
C SER A 233 18.61 -5.51 8.27
N THR A 234 17.84 -6.34 7.58
CA THR A 234 18.31 -7.07 6.38
C THR A 234 17.43 -6.73 5.18
N THR A 235 18.02 -6.08 4.18
CA THR A 235 17.37 -5.84 2.88
C THR A 235 16.93 -7.17 2.28
N ASP A 236 15.75 -7.20 1.65
CA ASP A 236 15.13 -8.38 1.03
C ASP A 236 14.75 -9.52 2.02
N ALA A 237 14.81 -9.29 3.34
CA ALA A 237 14.43 -10.31 4.33
C ALA A 237 12.93 -10.32 4.68
N TYR A 238 12.22 -9.21 4.45
CA TYR A 238 10.80 -9.06 4.76
C TYR A 238 10.50 -9.27 6.26
N ASN A 239 11.23 -8.52 7.10
CA ASN A 239 11.16 -8.58 8.58
C ASN A 239 10.33 -7.44 9.20
N THR A 240 9.58 -6.68 8.40
CA THR A 240 8.66 -5.66 8.91
C THR A 240 7.52 -6.30 9.71
N TRP A 241 6.90 -5.60 10.67
CA TRP A 241 5.78 -6.21 11.41
C TRP A 241 4.61 -6.64 10.50
N PRO A 242 4.25 -5.94 9.40
CA PRO A 242 3.22 -6.44 8.48
C PRO A 242 3.65 -7.72 7.75
N ASP A 243 4.93 -7.85 7.35
CA ASP A 243 5.44 -9.07 6.71
C ASP A 243 5.44 -10.26 7.68
N GLN A 244 5.80 -10.02 8.94
CA GLN A 244 5.78 -11.03 9.99
C GLN A 244 4.34 -11.44 10.35
N LEU A 245 3.43 -10.46 10.47
CA LEU A 245 2.00 -10.71 10.65
C LEU A 245 1.42 -11.52 9.49
N ALA A 246 1.80 -11.20 8.25
CA ALA A 246 1.37 -11.96 7.07
C ALA A 246 1.70 -13.44 7.23
N ARG A 247 2.93 -13.77 7.64
CA ARG A 247 3.36 -15.17 7.86
C ARG A 247 2.58 -15.84 9.00
N ILE A 248 2.42 -15.15 10.13
CA ILE A 248 1.69 -15.69 11.30
C ILE A 248 0.22 -15.96 10.94
N ALA A 249 -0.47 -14.98 10.35
CA ALA A 249 -1.88 -15.11 9.99
C ALA A 249 -2.10 -16.15 8.89
N ASN A 250 -1.28 -16.13 7.83
CA ASN A 250 -1.42 -17.04 6.69
C ASN A 250 -1.14 -18.51 7.07
N SER A 251 -0.33 -18.76 8.10
CA SER A 251 -0.09 -20.11 8.61
C SER A 251 -1.34 -20.75 9.26
N ARG A 252 -2.37 -19.96 9.56
CA ARG A 252 -3.61 -20.39 10.23
C ARG A 252 -4.86 -20.19 9.36
N PHE A 253 -4.87 -19.14 8.54
CA PHE A 253 -6.04 -18.69 7.78
C PHE A 253 -5.67 -18.21 6.38
N GLU A 254 -6.63 -18.19 5.45
CA GLU A 254 -6.44 -17.54 4.15
C GLU A 254 -6.53 -16.01 4.29
N VAL A 255 -5.45 -15.39 4.79
CA VAL A 255 -5.34 -13.93 4.99
C VAL A 255 -4.16 -13.38 4.20
N SER A 256 -4.41 -12.28 3.49
CA SER A 256 -3.41 -11.42 2.87
C SER A 256 -3.20 -10.20 3.76
N VAL A 257 -1.94 -9.89 4.08
CA VAL A 257 -1.58 -8.64 4.77
C VAL A 257 -0.75 -7.80 3.81
N VAL A 258 -1.12 -6.54 3.62
CA VAL A 258 -0.43 -5.61 2.71
C VAL A 258 0.01 -4.35 3.45
N ASN A 259 1.22 -3.89 3.16
CA ASN A 259 1.88 -2.80 3.91
C ASN A 259 1.73 -1.45 3.19
N THR A 260 0.94 -0.56 3.78
CA THR A 260 0.77 0.83 3.32
C THR A 260 1.39 1.85 4.28
N GLY A 261 2.44 1.43 4.99
CA GLY A 261 3.33 2.29 5.75
C GLY A 261 4.08 3.26 4.83
N LEU A 262 4.17 4.53 5.25
CA LEU A 262 4.86 5.59 4.51
C LEU A 262 5.72 6.39 5.49
N GLY A 263 7.04 6.36 5.32
CA GLY A 263 7.98 6.94 6.27
C GLY A 263 7.74 8.42 6.53
N GLY A 264 7.70 8.83 7.80
CA GLY A 264 7.44 10.23 8.19
C GLY A 264 5.98 10.68 8.08
N ASN A 265 5.06 9.82 7.67
CA ASN A 265 3.66 10.21 7.49
C ASN A 265 2.98 10.63 8.79
N ARG A 266 2.07 11.59 8.69
CA ARG A 266 1.34 12.21 9.80
C ARG A 266 -0.17 12.10 9.55
N TRP A 267 -0.99 12.07 10.60
CA TRP A 267 -2.44 12.12 10.48
C TRP A 267 -2.92 13.43 9.86
N VAL A 268 -2.37 14.56 10.32
CA VAL A 268 -2.97 15.88 10.12
C VAL A 268 -2.32 16.68 8.97
N LYS A 269 -1.01 16.55 8.76
CA LYS A 269 -0.22 17.44 7.89
C LYS A 269 0.63 16.67 6.89
N ASP A 270 0.71 17.15 5.66
CA ASP A 270 1.63 16.64 4.63
C ASP A 270 3.10 16.96 4.99
N GLY A 271 4.08 16.31 4.36
CA GLY A 271 5.50 16.62 4.53
C GLY A 271 6.43 15.44 4.25
N PHE A 272 5.89 14.24 4.37
CA PHE A 272 6.40 13.02 3.77
C PHE A 272 5.18 12.27 3.26
N GLY A 273 4.78 12.58 2.03
CA GLY A 273 3.49 12.21 1.47
C GLY A 273 2.31 12.98 2.06
N GLN A 274 1.16 12.78 1.42
CA GLN A 274 -0.13 13.30 1.86
C GLN A 274 -0.51 12.74 3.24
N CYS A 275 -1.22 13.55 4.03
CA CYS A 275 -1.67 13.19 5.38
C CYS A 275 -2.41 11.84 5.41
N GLY A 276 -2.37 11.15 6.56
CA GLY A 276 -2.97 9.83 6.73
C GLY A 276 -4.44 9.81 6.32
N LEU A 277 -5.24 10.77 6.82
CA LEU A 277 -6.64 10.89 6.41
C LEU A 277 -6.80 11.16 4.91
N CYS A 278 -5.91 12.00 4.35
CA CYS A 278 -5.91 12.42 2.95
C CYS A 278 -5.68 11.26 1.98
N ARG A 279 -4.85 10.27 2.38
CA ARG A 279 -4.51 9.11 1.54
C ARG A 279 -5.37 7.88 1.83
N LEU A 280 -6.30 7.93 2.78
CA LEU A 280 -7.07 6.76 3.23
C LEU A 280 -7.86 6.10 2.09
N ASP A 281 -8.52 6.87 1.22
CA ASP A 281 -9.26 6.29 0.09
C ASP A 281 -8.34 5.49 -0.83
N ARG A 282 -7.21 6.09 -1.20
CA ARG A 282 -6.26 5.51 -2.12
C ARG A 282 -5.58 4.29 -1.52
N ASP A 283 -5.04 4.42 -0.31
CA ASP A 283 -4.15 3.43 0.27
C ASP A 283 -4.90 2.36 1.06
N VAL A 284 -6.16 2.56 1.44
CA VAL A 284 -6.95 1.55 2.17
C VAL A 284 -8.22 1.19 1.42
N LEU A 285 -9.11 2.16 1.20
CA LEU A 285 -10.48 1.85 0.76
C LEU A 285 -10.58 1.38 -0.69
N SER A 286 -9.58 1.72 -1.51
CA SER A 286 -9.47 1.27 -2.91
C SER A 286 -8.63 -0.01 -3.08
N VAL A 287 -8.10 -0.58 -2.00
CA VAL A 287 -7.31 -1.82 -2.06
C VAL A 287 -8.24 -3.00 -2.39
N PRO A 288 -8.00 -3.73 -3.51
CA PRO A 288 -8.87 -4.83 -3.90
C PRO A 288 -8.96 -5.93 -2.84
N GLY A 289 -10.19 -6.29 -2.48
CA GLY A 289 -10.48 -7.33 -1.49
C GLY A 289 -10.33 -6.88 -0.03
N VAL A 290 -10.10 -5.59 0.25
CA VAL A 290 -9.94 -5.09 1.62
C VAL A 290 -11.14 -5.45 2.50
N THR A 291 -10.82 -6.00 3.68
CA THR A 291 -11.79 -6.41 4.69
C THR A 291 -11.45 -5.83 6.05
N HIS A 292 -10.15 -5.66 6.32
CA HIS A 292 -9.63 -5.17 7.58
C HIS A 292 -8.59 -4.05 7.34
N VAL A 293 -8.48 -3.13 8.29
CA VAL A 293 -7.39 -2.16 8.35
C VAL A 293 -6.85 -2.09 9.77
N ILE A 294 -5.53 -2.08 9.89
CA ILE A 294 -4.79 -1.74 11.12
C ILE A 294 -4.13 -0.39 10.87
N MET A 295 -4.54 0.65 11.59
CA MET A 295 -3.99 2.01 11.44
C MET A 295 -3.08 2.38 12.61
N SER A 296 -1.82 2.69 12.34
CA SER A 296 -0.80 3.02 13.34
C SER A 296 0.06 4.19 12.85
N LEU A 297 -0.36 5.42 13.18
CA LEU A 297 0.38 6.66 12.96
C LEU A 297 0.24 7.57 14.18
N GLY A 298 1.09 8.58 14.28
CA GLY A 298 0.91 9.71 15.19
C GLY A 298 2.21 10.24 15.79
N VAL A 299 3.28 9.42 15.81
CA VAL A 299 4.57 9.86 16.37
C VAL A 299 5.16 11.04 15.58
N ASN A 300 4.96 11.05 14.25
CA ASN A 300 5.44 12.13 13.39
C ASN A 300 4.59 13.41 13.51
N ASP A 301 3.29 13.31 13.81
CA ASP A 301 2.47 14.49 14.13
C ASP A 301 3.07 15.27 15.31
N ILE A 302 3.55 14.53 16.32
CA ILE A 302 4.14 15.07 17.54
C ILE A 302 5.59 15.53 17.29
N GLY A 303 6.45 14.61 16.84
CA GLY A 303 7.88 14.82 16.70
C GLY A 303 8.24 15.75 15.55
N LEU A 304 7.79 15.44 14.32
CA LEU A 304 8.06 16.32 13.17
C LEU A 304 7.32 17.65 13.29
N GLY A 305 6.15 17.69 13.95
CA GLY A 305 5.47 18.95 14.26
C GLY A 305 6.35 19.90 15.08
N TYR A 306 6.97 19.40 16.16
CA TYR A 306 7.91 20.16 16.98
C TYR A 306 9.19 20.53 16.22
N TYR A 307 9.78 19.56 15.51
CA TYR A 307 10.98 19.79 14.70
C TYR A 307 10.76 20.88 13.66
N TYR A 308 9.71 20.77 12.83
CA TYR A 308 9.44 21.76 11.78
C TYR A 308 9.07 23.12 12.33
N SER A 309 8.34 23.19 13.47
CA SER A 309 8.07 24.46 14.13
C SER A 309 9.35 25.23 14.42
N ASN A 310 10.35 24.56 14.97
CA ASN A 310 11.62 25.20 15.33
C ASN A 310 12.56 25.41 14.14
N THR A 311 12.74 24.39 13.30
CA THR A 311 13.69 24.42 12.18
C THR A 311 13.23 25.38 11.09
N PHE A 312 11.94 25.39 10.76
CA PHE A 312 11.38 26.23 9.68
C PHE A 312 10.65 27.47 10.19
N LYS A 313 10.66 27.70 11.51
CA LYS A 313 10.01 28.85 12.15
C LYS A 313 8.51 28.95 11.78
N ASP A 314 7.86 27.78 11.72
CA ASP A 314 6.45 27.67 11.32
C ASP A 314 5.62 27.09 12.49
N PRO A 315 4.99 27.94 13.33
CA PRO A 315 4.18 27.46 14.45
C PRO A 315 2.97 26.63 14.02
N SER A 316 2.54 26.70 12.74
CA SER A 316 1.39 25.94 12.24
C SER A 316 1.66 24.44 12.07
N GLN A 317 2.92 24.00 12.25
CA GLN A 317 3.33 22.60 12.18
C GLN A 317 2.97 21.80 13.43
N LEU A 318 2.81 22.48 14.57
CA LEU A 318 2.36 21.83 15.78
C LEU A 318 0.88 21.49 15.71
N VAL A 319 0.56 20.30 16.22
CA VAL A 319 -0.81 19.81 16.29
C VAL A 319 -1.12 19.31 17.70
N SER A 320 -2.34 19.55 18.14
CA SER A 320 -2.86 19.08 19.42
C SER A 320 -3.28 17.61 19.37
N ALA A 321 -3.33 16.96 20.54
CA ALA A 321 -3.92 15.62 20.67
C ALA A 321 -5.32 15.56 20.04
N LYS A 322 -6.15 16.58 20.27
CA LYS A 322 -7.50 16.64 19.70
C LYS A 322 -7.51 16.62 18.17
N GLN A 323 -6.62 17.38 17.52
CA GLN A 323 -6.53 17.37 16.05
C GLN A 323 -6.13 16.00 15.52
N ILE A 324 -5.22 15.30 16.21
CA ILE A 324 -4.83 13.93 15.87
C ILE A 324 -6.03 12.98 16.06
N THR A 325 -6.70 13.01 17.21
CA THR A 325 -7.84 12.11 17.50
C THR A 325 -9.04 12.37 16.61
N ASP A 326 -9.32 13.62 16.23
CA ASP A 326 -10.39 13.97 15.29
C ASP A 326 -10.11 13.35 13.90
N ASN A 327 -8.85 13.37 13.44
CA ASN A 327 -8.46 12.76 12.16
C ASN A 327 -8.48 11.22 12.24
N ILE A 328 -8.07 10.64 13.36
CA ILE A 328 -8.21 9.19 13.61
C ILE A 328 -9.69 8.80 13.54
N GLN A 329 -10.58 9.52 14.23
CA GLN A 329 -12.01 9.20 14.22
C GLN A 329 -12.62 9.35 12.82
N ALA A 330 -12.28 10.40 12.08
CA ALA A 330 -12.72 10.57 10.71
C ALA A 330 -12.28 9.41 9.79
N ALA A 331 -11.06 8.88 9.99
CA ALA A 331 -10.58 7.72 9.26
C ALA A 331 -11.33 6.44 9.66
N VAL A 332 -11.59 6.24 10.96
CA VAL A 332 -12.40 5.12 11.47
C VAL A 332 -13.80 5.15 10.87
N ASP A 333 -14.49 6.29 10.94
CA ASP A 333 -15.86 6.45 10.44
C ASP A 333 -15.93 6.14 8.94
N LYS A 334 -14.95 6.62 8.17
CA LYS A 334 -14.88 6.41 6.73
C LYS A 334 -14.61 4.94 6.37
N ALA A 335 -13.73 4.26 7.10
CA ALA A 335 -13.48 2.83 6.91
C ALA A 335 -14.71 1.98 7.33
N LYS A 336 -15.35 2.29 8.46
CA LYS A 336 -16.58 1.65 8.91
C LYS A 336 -17.73 1.83 7.93
N ALA A 337 -17.87 3.01 7.32
CA ALA A 337 -18.88 3.28 6.29
C ALA A 337 -18.69 2.43 5.02
N LYS A 338 -17.47 1.92 4.79
CA LYS A 338 -17.15 0.95 3.73
C LYS A 338 -17.26 -0.50 4.18
N GLY A 339 -17.68 -0.76 5.43
CA GLY A 339 -17.86 -2.08 5.99
C GLY A 339 -16.57 -2.76 6.45
N LEU A 340 -15.45 -2.02 6.54
CA LEU A 340 -14.19 -2.58 7.00
C LEU A 340 -14.22 -2.85 8.51
N LYS A 341 -13.49 -3.88 8.91
CA LYS A 341 -13.04 -4.07 10.28
C LYS A 341 -11.87 -3.13 10.55
N VAL A 342 -11.94 -2.37 11.63
CA VAL A 342 -10.99 -1.30 11.92
C VAL A 342 -10.31 -1.55 13.25
N TYR A 343 -8.98 -1.67 13.21
CA TYR A 343 -8.11 -1.74 14.37
C TYR A 343 -7.19 -0.54 14.43
N LEU A 344 -6.93 -0.03 15.64
CA LEU A 344 -5.99 1.06 15.87
C LEU A 344 -4.78 0.57 16.66
N GLY A 345 -3.58 0.85 16.16
CA GLY A 345 -2.34 0.69 16.90
C GLY A 345 -2.08 1.93 17.76
N THR A 346 -1.81 1.75 19.05
CA THR A 346 -1.33 2.83 19.91
C THR A 346 0.06 3.32 19.46
N ILE A 347 0.34 4.61 19.63
CA ILE A 347 1.65 5.22 19.33
C ILE A 347 2.71 4.68 20.29
N THR A 348 3.77 4.08 19.75
CA THR A 348 4.89 3.52 20.52
C THR A 348 5.62 4.61 21.32
N PRO A 349 6.34 4.25 22.40
CA PRO A 349 7.17 5.22 23.10
C PRO A 349 8.30 5.73 22.21
N PHE A 350 8.75 6.97 22.43
CA PHE A 350 9.73 7.65 21.57
C PHE A 350 10.71 8.55 22.34
N LYS A 351 10.78 8.41 23.67
CA LYS A 351 11.75 9.13 24.49
C LYS A 351 13.17 8.74 24.09
N GLY A 352 14.02 9.76 23.96
CA GLY A 352 15.39 9.63 23.47
C GLY A 352 15.57 10.05 22.01
N THR A 353 14.48 10.16 21.24
CA THR A 353 14.55 10.78 19.91
C THR A 353 14.90 12.27 20.03
N TYR A 354 15.53 12.83 18.98
CA TYR A 354 15.99 14.22 18.98
C TYR A 354 14.86 15.26 18.98
N TYR A 355 13.61 14.84 18.71
CA TYR A 355 12.41 15.67 18.76
C TYR A 355 11.46 15.29 19.90
N TYR A 356 11.91 14.47 20.85
CA TYR A 356 11.14 14.19 22.06
C TYR A 356 11.02 15.44 22.91
N THR A 357 9.82 15.69 23.45
CA THR A 357 9.54 16.77 24.38
C THR A 357 8.70 16.25 25.53
N SER A 358 8.98 16.73 26.74
CA SER A 358 8.28 16.33 27.97
C SER A 358 7.73 17.51 28.76
N GLY A 359 7.66 18.70 28.12
CA GLY A 359 7.26 19.94 28.76
C GLY A 359 8.35 20.57 29.60
N GLN A 360 9.63 20.23 29.35
CA GLN A 360 10.74 20.90 30.01
C GLN A 360 10.79 22.38 29.62
N PRO A 361 11.33 23.27 30.46
CA PRO A 361 11.45 24.69 30.13
C PRO A 361 12.16 25.00 28.80
N SER A 362 13.01 24.09 28.31
CA SER A 362 13.69 24.18 27.02
C SER A 362 12.84 23.76 25.82
N ASP A 363 11.73 23.05 26.03
CA ASP A 363 10.89 22.46 24.98
C ASP A 363 9.93 23.52 24.39
N ILE A 364 10.40 24.74 24.17
CA ILE A 364 9.57 25.86 23.69
C ILE A 364 9.58 25.87 22.17
N PRO A 365 8.43 25.68 21.52
CA PRO A 365 8.32 25.82 20.07
C PRO A 365 8.52 27.26 19.59
N TYR A 366 8.87 27.42 18.33
CA TYR A 366 9.00 28.73 17.71
C TYR A 366 7.69 29.52 17.83
N GLY A 367 7.79 30.76 18.32
CA GLY A 367 6.65 31.65 18.49
C GLY A 367 5.76 31.34 19.70
N ALA A 368 6.10 30.34 20.53
CA ALA A 368 5.40 30.04 21.77
C ALA A 368 6.11 30.62 23.00
N THR A 369 5.36 30.81 24.09
CA THR A 369 5.89 31.23 25.40
C THR A 369 5.80 30.13 26.46
N THR A 370 5.18 29.00 26.12
CA THR A 370 4.98 27.85 27.00
C THR A 370 5.65 26.60 26.40
N PRO A 371 6.30 25.76 27.23
CA PRO A 371 6.80 24.46 26.78
C PRO A 371 5.72 23.59 26.14
N TYR A 372 6.12 22.86 25.10
CA TYR A 372 5.32 21.81 24.48
C TYR A 372 5.64 20.46 25.13
N ASN A 373 4.60 19.69 25.45
CA ASN A 373 4.74 18.36 26.04
C ASN A 373 4.22 17.30 25.06
N GLY A 374 5.09 16.88 24.13
CA GLY A 374 4.76 15.87 23.14
C GLY A 374 4.45 14.49 23.75
N GLU A 375 5.10 14.12 24.86
CA GLU A 375 4.77 12.87 25.56
C GLU A 375 3.34 12.90 26.12
N GLN A 376 2.89 14.02 26.68
CA GLN A 376 1.49 14.13 27.11
C GLN A 376 0.52 14.01 25.94
N VAL A 377 0.83 14.65 24.80
CA VAL A 377 0.03 14.50 23.56
C VAL A 377 -0.06 13.03 23.13
N ARG A 378 1.06 12.29 23.19
CA ARG A 378 1.08 10.84 22.89
C ARG A 378 0.17 10.06 23.83
N GLN A 379 0.27 10.30 25.14
CA GLN A 379 -0.56 9.64 26.15
C GLN A 379 -2.05 9.91 25.93
N ASP A 380 -2.41 11.15 25.62
CA ASP A 380 -3.81 11.54 25.36
C ASP A 380 -4.36 10.83 24.11
N VAL A 381 -3.58 10.74 23.03
CA VAL A 381 -3.97 10.00 21.83
C VAL A 381 -4.09 8.49 22.11
N ASN A 382 -3.16 7.90 22.86
CA ASN A 382 -3.24 6.49 23.23
C ASN A 382 -4.42 6.19 24.16
N ALA A 383 -4.73 7.09 25.09
CA ALA A 383 -5.92 7.00 25.93
C ALA A 383 -7.21 7.02 25.09
N PHE A 384 -7.29 7.93 24.10
CA PHE A 384 -8.38 7.96 23.14
C PHE A 384 -8.51 6.63 22.38
N ILE A 385 -7.41 6.09 21.85
CA ILE A 385 -7.40 4.81 21.12
C ILE A 385 -7.94 3.66 21.99
N ARG A 386 -7.44 3.52 23.22
CA ARG A 386 -7.86 2.46 24.16
C ARG A 386 -9.32 2.60 24.59
N ALA A 387 -9.81 3.83 24.72
CA ALA A 387 -11.18 4.11 25.11
C ALA A 387 -12.20 4.00 23.94
N ASN A 388 -11.72 4.02 22.70
CA ASN A 388 -12.58 4.10 21.52
C ASN A 388 -13.46 2.85 21.38
N LYS A 389 -14.79 3.05 21.35
CA LYS A 389 -15.80 1.96 21.25
C LYS A 389 -16.37 1.80 19.84
N THR A 390 -15.96 2.62 18.88
CA THR A 390 -16.42 2.54 17.49
C THR A 390 -15.52 1.67 16.62
N ILE A 391 -14.36 1.24 17.12
CA ILE A 391 -13.42 0.34 16.45
C ILE A 391 -13.70 -1.13 16.81
N ASP A 392 -13.19 -2.08 16.02
CA ASP A 392 -13.32 -3.52 16.30
C ASP A 392 -12.30 -4.00 17.36
N GLY A 393 -11.20 -3.27 17.54
CA GLY A 393 -10.24 -3.50 18.62
C GLY A 393 -9.04 -2.53 18.54
N TYR A 394 -8.26 -2.44 19.61
CA TYR A 394 -6.96 -1.76 19.57
C TYR A 394 -5.82 -2.77 19.73
N ILE A 395 -4.65 -2.40 19.23
CA ILE A 395 -3.41 -3.17 19.33
C ILE A 395 -2.42 -2.31 20.11
N ASP A 396 -2.05 -2.76 21.31
CA ASP A 396 -1.27 -1.94 22.26
C ASP A 396 0.24 -2.00 21.98
N PHE A 397 0.66 -1.51 20.81
CA PHE A 397 2.08 -1.39 20.45
C PHE A 397 2.89 -0.51 21.43
N ASP A 398 2.23 0.44 22.09
CA ASP A 398 2.82 1.22 23.18
C ASP A 398 3.25 0.28 24.30
N LYS A 399 2.33 -0.52 24.83
CA LYS A 399 2.65 -1.48 25.88
C LYS A 399 3.66 -2.53 25.45
N THR A 400 3.58 -3.01 24.21
CA THR A 400 4.51 -4.01 23.67
C THR A 400 5.94 -3.48 23.65
N MET A 401 6.15 -2.25 23.17
CA MET A 401 7.50 -1.73 22.93
C MET A 401 8.15 -1.09 24.15
N GLN A 402 7.41 -0.86 25.24
CA GLN A 402 7.90 -0.19 26.45
C GLN A 402 9.14 -0.85 27.07
N ASP A 403 10.11 -0.02 27.45
CA ASP A 403 11.11 -0.40 28.43
C ASP A 403 10.44 -0.51 29.82
N PRO A 404 10.52 -1.66 30.52
CA PRO A 404 9.91 -1.82 31.84
C PRO A 404 10.42 -0.84 32.90
N SER A 405 11.63 -0.31 32.74
CA SER A 405 12.26 0.64 33.67
C SER A 405 11.92 2.10 33.39
N ASP A 406 11.52 2.43 32.16
CA ASP A 406 11.11 3.77 31.73
C ASP A 406 10.06 3.63 30.60
N PRO A 407 8.75 3.55 30.93
CA PRO A 407 7.69 3.31 29.94
C PRO A 407 7.51 4.39 28.87
N GLN A 408 8.27 5.48 28.93
CA GLN A 408 8.30 6.48 27.85
C GLN A 408 9.33 6.14 26.76
N LYS A 409 10.23 5.18 27.02
CA LYS A 409 11.23 4.67 26.08
C LYS A 409 10.77 3.36 25.47
N ALA A 410 11.11 3.16 24.20
CA ALA A 410 11.09 1.84 23.62
C ALA A 410 12.26 1.02 24.20
N LEU A 411 12.07 -0.29 24.36
CA LEU A 411 13.11 -1.18 24.84
C LEU A 411 14.28 -1.15 23.85
N THR A 412 15.44 -0.65 24.29
CA THR A 412 16.58 -0.35 23.40
C THR A 412 17.02 -1.55 22.57
N THR A 413 17.02 -2.76 23.15
CA THR A 413 17.39 -4.01 22.44
C THR A 413 16.43 -4.40 21.32
N TRP A 414 15.24 -3.81 21.26
CA TRP A 414 14.22 -4.03 20.23
C TRP A 414 14.14 -2.90 19.21
N THR A 415 15.03 -1.93 19.28
CA THR A 415 15.12 -0.81 18.35
C THR A 415 16.43 -0.85 17.56
N SER A 416 16.42 -0.34 16.34
CA SER A 416 17.62 -0.22 15.50
C SER A 416 18.41 1.05 15.78
N ASP A 417 17.74 2.10 16.26
CA ASP A 417 18.31 3.42 16.55
C ASP A 417 18.41 3.71 18.06
N GLY A 418 18.07 2.72 18.89
CA GLY A 418 18.07 2.82 20.34
C GLY A 418 16.86 3.53 20.94
N THR A 419 15.91 4.04 20.12
CA THR A 419 14.86 4.95 20.61
C THR A 419 13.47 4.77 19.99
N LEU A 420 13.34 4.64 18.67
CA LEU A 420 12.05 4.75 17.96
C LEU A 420 11.79 3.58 17.03
N HIS A 421 12.69 3.34 16.08
CA HIS A 421 12.43 2.39 15.00
C HIS A 421 12.72 0.97 15.48
N PRO A 422 11.74 0.05 15.46
CA PRO A 422 11.98 -1.32 15.83
C PRO A 422 13.02 -1.99 14.92
N ASN A 423 13.83 -2.88 15.50
CA ASN A 423 14.61 -3.84 14.73
C ASN A 423 13.75 -5.10 14.46
N ASP A 424 14.33 -6.12 13.84
CA ASP A 424 13.63 -7.35 13.47
C ASP A 424 12.95 -8.05 14.66
N VAL A 425 13.56 -7.98 15.85
CA VAL A 425 13.00 -8.55 17.10
C VAL A 425 11.83 -7.71 17.60
N GLY A 426 11.97 -6.38 17.62
CA GLY A 426 10.86 -5.49 17.96
C GLY A 426 9.67 -5.66 17.02
N TYR A 427 9.93 -5.76 15.71
CA TYR A 427 8.88 -6.04 14.72
C TYR A 427 8.22 -7.41 14.91
N ALA A 428 8.96 -8.43 15.35
CA ALA A 428 8.38 -9.72 15.68
C ALA A 428 7.40 -9.62 16.85
N HIS A 429 7.77 -8.92 17.92
CA HIS A 429 6.89 -8.69 19.07
C HIS A 429 5.66 -7.86 18.71
N MET A 430 5.82 -6.83 17.86
CA MET A 430 4.66 -6.09 17.33
C MET A 430 3.72 -7.01 16.55
N ALA A 431 4.24 -7.83 15.62
CA ALA A 431 3.41 -8.75 14.84
C ALA A 431 2.67 -9.78 15.73
N GLN A 432 3.34 -10.30 16.76
CA GLN A 432 2.75 -11.24 17.74
C GLN A 432 1.69 -10.61 18.66
N THR A 433 1.71 -9.28 18.83
CA THR A 433 0.70 -8.57 19.63
C THR A 433 -0.67 -8.57 18.95
N VAL A 434 -0.71 -8.76 17.63
CA VAL A 434 -1.96 -8.82 16.87
C VAL A 434 -2.63 -10.17 17.09
N ASP A 435 -3.85 -10.18 17.62
CA ASP A 435 -4.66 -11.40 17.69
C ASP A 435 -5.17 -11.78 16.29
N VAL A 436 -4.49 -12.74 15.65
CA VAL A 436 -4.79 -13.18 14.29
C VAL A 436 -6.15 -13.85 14.14
N GLU A 437 -6.80 -14.33 15.21
CA GLU A 437 -8.17 -14.85 15.14
C GLU A 437 -9.17 -13.76 14.73
N THR A 438 -8.85 -12.50 15.00
CA THR A 438 -9.69 -11.33 14.66
C THR A 438 -9.60 -10.93 13.19
N LEU A 439 -8.73 -11.57 12.40
CA LEU A 439 -8.48 -11.27 10.98
C LEU A 439 -9.10 -12.29 10.00
N ARG A 440 -9.74 -13.34 10.53
CA ARG A 440 -10.25 -14.49 9.75
C ARG A 440 -11.60 -14.26 9.09
#